data_AF-A0A2E6I280-F1
#
_entry.id   AF-A0A2E6I280-F1
#
_cell.length_a   1.000
_cell.length_b   1.000
_cell.length_c   1.000
_cell.angle_alpha   90.00
_cell.angle_beta   90.00
_cell.angle_gamma   90.00
#
_symmetry.space_group_name_H-M   'P 1'
#
loop_
_entity.id
_entity.type
_entity.pdbx_description
1 polymer ?
#
loop_
_entity_poly.entity_id
_entity_poly.type
_entity_poly.pdbx_seq_one_letter_code
_entity_poly.pdbx_strand_id
1 'polypeptide(L)'
;MLQTRLLPQPRRHPPRSGRNRKPRHDRPGLRAPWGGARRPGRLDLDAFWKHTIGTGFAAKAIAGKLQVELESAFLAGVLHDLGKTVLHRYFSDYCGAVLQNVRRDGGTLLDAEQAHLGVTHAHIGAQLATLWQFAENYLSVILHHHQPAEAKKYQRLVCLIHVTDVLCWELEFGSGGDSEVPEIDEHALDRFGLRERGLDHLREAVKAEFENAELFLAALSN
;
A
#
# COMPACT_ATOMS: atom_id res chain seq x y z
N MET A 1 9.74 -36.03 43.92
CA MET A 1 8.58 -36.07 43.00
C MET A 1 8.34 -34.66 42.50
N LEU A 2 8.83 -34.31 41.31
CA LEU A 2 8.59 -32.99 40.70
C LEU A 2 7.37 -33.07 39.78
N GLN A 3 6.38 -32.20 40.00
CA GLN A 3 5.22 -32.03 39.13
C GLN A 3 5.56 -31.06 37.99
N THR A 4 5.49 -31.54 36.75
CA THR A 4 5.60 -30.74 35.54
C THR A 4 4.27 -30.00 35.29
N ARG A 5 4.28 -28.65 35.34
CA ARG A 5 3.15 -27.82 34.91
C ARG A 5 3.07 -27.78 33.38
N LEU A 6 1.98 -28.31 32.82
CA LEU A 6 1.63 -28.18 31.40
C LEU A 6 1.11 -26.77 31.10
N LEU A 7 1.67 -26.11 30.09
CA LEU A 7 1.18 -24.85 29.52
C LEU A 7 -0.09 -25.11 28.66
N PRO A 8 -1.06 -24.17 28.60
CA PRO A 8 -2.26 -24.34 27.79
C PRO A 8 -2.00 -24.12 26.30
N GLN A 9 -2.58 -24.97 25.47
CA GLN A 9 -2.51 -24.90 24.01
C GLN A 9 -3.43 -23.79 23.44
N PRO A 10 -3.08 -23.16 22.31
CA PRO A 10 -3.89 -22.10 21.70
C PRO A 10 -5.18 -22.65 21.09
N ARG A 11 -6.29 -21.91 21.26
CA ARG A 11 -7.61 -22.25 20.72
C ARG A 11 -7.63 -22.15 19.20
N ARG A 12 -8.03 -23.23 18.51
CA ARG A 12 -8.25 -23.23 17.07
C ARG A 12 -9.58 -22.52 16.76
N HIS A 13 -9.54 -21.47 15.94
CA HIS A 13 -10.73 -20.85 15.38
C HIS A 13 -11.30 -21.71 14.23
N PRO A 14 -12.64 -21.76 14.05
CA PRO A 14 -13.25 -22.49 12.94
C PRO A 14 -13.06 -21.76 11.60
N PRO A 15 -13.07 -22.49 10.46
CA PRO A 15 -12.94 -21.90 9.14
C PRO A 15 -14.17 -21.05 8.79
N ARG A 16 -13.94 -19.83 8.30
CA ARG A 16 -15.02 -18.94 7.79
C ARG A 16 -15.65 -19.59 6.54
N SER A 17 -16.98 -19.73 6.58
CA SER A 17 -17.82 -20.28 5.52
C SER A 17 -17.66 -19.53 4.19
N GLY A 18 -17.50 -20.29 3.11
CA GLY A 18 -17.26 -19.79 1.76
C GLY A 18 -18.34 -18.86 1.23
N ARG A 19 -17.91 -17.71 0.70
CA ARG A 19 -18.68 -16.91 -0.25
C ARG A 19 -18.24 -17.29 -1.66
N ASN A 20 -19.25 -17.61 -2.47
CA ASN A 20 -19.17 -18.00 -3.86
C ASN A 20 -18.48 -16.90 -4.71
N ARG A 21 -17.18 -17.05 -5.01
CA ARG A 21 -16.44 -16.15 -5.91
C ARG A 21 -16.72 -16.60 -7.36
N LYS A 22 -17.39 -15.75 -8.15
CA LYS A 22 -17.48 -15.96 -9.62
C LYS A 22 -16.08 -15.81 -10.24
N PRO A 23 -15.71 -16.61 -11.25
CA PRO A 23 -14.43 -16.45 -11.93
C PRO A 23 -14.44 -15.15 -12.75
N ARG A 24 -13.44 -14.29 -12.55
CA ARG A 24 -13.26 -13.10 -13.40
C ARG A 24 -12.64 -13.52 -14.73
N HIS A 25 -13.22 -12.99 -15.80
CA HIS A 25 -12.84 -13.22 -17.19
C HIS A 25 -11.38 -12.88 -17.46
N ASP A 26 -10.67 -13.80 -18.10
CA ASP A 26 -9.49 -13.50 -18.91
C ASP A 26 -9.85 -12.45 -19.96
N ARG A 27 -9.10 -11.36 -20.04
CA ARG A 27 -9.17 -10.43 -21.19
C ARG A 27 -7.78 -9.98 -21.66
N PRO A 28 -7.66 -9.69 -22.97
CA PRO A 28 -6.40 -9.67 -23.70
C PRO A 28 -5.67 -8.32 -23.55
N GLY A 29 -4.35 -8.40 -23.59
CA GLY A 29 -3.44 -7.31 -23.26
C GLY A 29 -3.50 -6.07 -24.16
N LEU A 30 -3.57 -4.92 -23.50
CA LEU A 30 -3.05 -3.66 -24.01
C LEU A 30 -1.55 -3.61 -23.71
N ARG A 31 -0.72 -3.62 -24.75
CA ARG A 31 0.73 -3.44 -24.63
C ARG A 31 1.03 -1.95 -24.45
N ALA A 32 1.61 -1.57 -23.31
CA ALA A 32 2.23 -0.27 -23.14
C ALA A 32 3.46 -0.12 -24.07
N PRO A 33 3.89 1.11 -24.44
CA PRO A 33 4.89 1.35 -25.49
C PRO A 33 6.31 0.91 -25.13
N TRP A 34 6.57 0.57 -23.87
CA TRP A 34 7.90 0.25 -23.33
C TRP A 34 8.07 -1.27 -23.24
N GLY A 35 8.43 -1.88 -24.37
CA GLY A 35 8.41 -3.33 -24.57
C GLY A 35 9.67 -4.06 -24.05
N GLY A 36 9.87 -4.13 -22.73
CA GLY A 36 10.64 -5.20 -22.10
C GLY A 36 9.72 -6.38 -21.74
N ALA A 37 10.14 -7.63 -22.00
CA ALA A 37 9.33 -8.80 -21.64
C ALA A 37 9.06 -8.84 -20.12
N ARG A 38 7.77 -8.77 -19.72
CA ARG A 38 7.31 -8.91 -18.34
C ARG A 38 7.82 -10.24 -17.76
N ARG A 39 8.73 -10.20 -16.79
CA ARG A 39 9.14 -11.41 -16.06
C ARG A 39 8.12 -11.67 -14.95
N PRO A 40 7.43 -12.83 -14.93
CA PRO A 40 6.51 -13.15 -13.85
C PRO A 40 7.27 -13.13 -12.52
N GLY A 41 6.74 -12.40 -11.53
CA GLY A 41 7.34 -12.29 -10.20
C GLY A 41 8.25 -11.07 -9.96
N ARG A 42 8.25 -10.05 -10.82
CA ARG A 42 8.91 -8.76 -10.53
C ARG A 42 7.90 -7.63 -10.42
N LEU A 43 8.17 -6.69 -9.52
CA LEU A 43 7.47 -5.41 -9.45
C LEU A 43 7.60 -4.69 -10.81
N ASP A 44 6.47 -4.23 -11.34
CA ASP A 44 6.41 -3.37 -12.52
C ASP A 44 6.72 -1.94 -12.04
N LEU A 45 7.95 -1.47 -12.30
CA LEU A 45 8.42 -0.19 -11.77
C LEU A 45 7.64 1.00 -12.33
N ASP A 46 7.14 0.91 -13.56
CA ASP A 46 6.33 1.97 -14.15
C ASP A 46 4.99 2.07 -13.43
N ALA A 47 4.35 0.92 -13.18
CA ALA A 47 3.11 0.86 -12.40
C ALA A 47 3.31 1.28 -10.94
N PHE A 48 4.46 0.95 -10.35
CA PHE A 48 4.83 1.33 -8.98
C PHE A 48 4.99 2.85 -8.85
N TRP A 49 5.78 3.47 -9.73
CA TRP A 49 5.96 4.94 -9.70
C TRP A 49 4.67 5.66 -10.03
N LYS A 50 3.86 5.13 -10.94
CA LYS A 50 2.51 5.64 -11.19
C LYS A 50 1.68 5.66 -9.91
N HIS A 51 1.70 4.57 -9.14
CA HIS A 51 0.96 4.46 -7.89
C HIS A 51 1.45 5.42 -6.80
N THR A 52 2.75 5.44 -6.50
CA THR A 52 3.27 6.26 -5.39
C THR A 52 3.21 7.76 -5.70
N ILE A 53 3.51 8.17 -6.93
CA ILE A 53 3.34 9.57 -7.36
C ILE A 53 1.86 9.95 -7.41
N GLY A 54 0.99 9.08 -7.93
CA GLY A 54 -0.46 9.28 -7.91
C GLY A 54 -1.00 9.50 -6.50
N THR A 55 -0.58 8.64 -5.57
CA THR A 55 -0.92 8.75 -4.15
C THR A 55 -0.43 10.07 -3.56
N GLY A 56 0.77 10.53 -3.92
CA GLY A 56 1.29 11.85 -3.52
C GLY A 56 0.41 13.01 -3.98
N PHE A 57 0.06 13.07 -5.27
CA PHE A 57 -0.82 14.11 -5.80
C PHE A 57 -2.22 14.05 -5.17
N ALA A 58 -2.80 12.85 -5.09
CA ALA A 58 -4.09 12.59 -4.47
C ALA A 58 -4.12 13.04 -2.99
N ALA A 59 -3.10 12.67 -2.21
CA ALA A 59 -2.96 13.07 -0.81
C ALA A 59 -2.91 14.59 -0.67
N LYS A 60 -2.11 15.26 -1.50
CA LYS A 60 -2.03 16.72 -1.52
C LYS A 60 -3.37 17.38 -1.82
N ALA A 61 -4.11 16.88 -2.80
CA ALA A 61 -5.38 17.46 -3.23
C ALA A 61 -6.47 17.37 -2.15
N ILE A 62 -6.47 16.32 -1.33
CA ILE A 62 -7.47 16.14 -0.28
C ILE A 62 -6.99 16.58 1.11
N ALA A 63 -5.67 16.79 1.31
CA ALA A 63 -5.08 17.19 2.59
C ALA A 63 -5.75 18.43 3.20
N GLY A 64 -6.00 19.46 2.38
CA GLY A 64 -6.65 20.69 2.85
C GLY A 64 -8.08 20.47 3.34
N LYS A 65 -8.85 19.62 2.65
CA LYS A 65 -10.22 19.25 3.06
C LYS A 65 -10.22 18.48 4.38
N LEU A 66 -9.15 17.72 4.62
CA LEU A 66 -8.97 16.91 5.81
C LEU A 66 -8.08 17.58 6.86
N GLN A 67 -7.80 18.89 6.76
CA GLN A 67 -6.97 19.64 7.71
C GLN A 67 -5.64 18.92 8.04
N VAL A 68 -4.92 18.51 7.00
CA VAL A 68 -3.55 17.99 7.04
C VAL A 68 -2.66 18.93 6.26
N GLU A 69 -1.40 19.07 6.67
CA GLU A 69 -0.40 19.91 6.00
C GLU A 69 -0.10 19.35 4.59
N LEU A 70 -0.14 20.21 3.57
CA LEU A 70 -0.17 19.83 2.15
C LEU A 70 1.19 19.33 1.65
N GLU A 71 2.29 19.97 2.04
CA GLU A 71 3.63 19.61 1.56
C GLU A 71 4.06 18.25 2.11
N SER A 72 3.79 18.02 3.40
CA SER A 72 3.98 16.72 4.04
C SER A 72 3.12 15.63 3.39
N ALA A 73 1.90 15.94 2.97
CA ALA A 73 1.00 14.97 2.35
C ALA A 73 1.53 14.44 1.01
N PHE A 74 2.02 15.32 0.13
CA PHE A 74 2.59 14.90 -1.15
C PHE A 74 3.77 13.95 -0.94
N LEU A 75 4.76 14.39 -0.18
CA LEU A 75 5.98 13.61 0.01
C LEU A 75 5.70 12.31 0.77
N ALA A 76 4.81 12.32 1.76
CA ALA A 76 4.38 11.11 2.45
C ALA A 76 3.73 10.09 1.50
N GLY A 77 2.89 10.54 0.56
CA GLY A 77 2.29 9.67 -0.45
C GLY A 77 3.32 9.09 -1.43
N VAL A 78 4.35 9.84 -1.80
CA VAL A 78 5.45 9.30 -2.63
C VAL A 78 6.29 8.28 -1.88
N LEU A 79 6.53 8.50 -0.58
CA LEU A 79 7.44 7.68 0.21
C LEU A 79 6.80 6.45 0.86
N HIS A 80 5.47 6.38 0.97
CA HIS A 80 4.79 5.38 1.82
C HIS A 80 5.26 3.94 1.56
N ASP A 81 5.51 3.64 0.28
CA ASP A 81 5.84 2.32 -0.23
C ASP A 81 7.33 2.13 -0.56
N LEU A 82 8.20 3.02 -0.06
CA LEU A 82 9.63 3.06 -0.39
C LEU A 82 10.32 1.70 -0.18
N GLY A 83 9.93 0.92 0.83
CA GLY A 83 10.51 -0.40 1.09
C GLY A 83 10.34 -1.41 -0.04
N LYS A 84 9.30 -1.26 -0.89
CA LYS A 84 9.10 -2.12 -2.06
C LYS A 84 10.23 -1.98 -3.08
N THR A 85 10.86 -0.80 -3.16
CA THR A 85 12.04 -0.60 -4.04
C THR A 85 13.26 -1.39 -3.56
N VAL A 86 13.47 -1.48 -2.25
CA VAL A 86 14.55 -2.27 -1.63
C VAL A 86 14.30 -3.76 -1.85
N LEU A 87 13.06 -4.21 -1.60
CA LEU A 87 12.66 -5.58 -1.86
C LEU A 87 12.86 -5.96 -3.33
N HIS A 88 12.43 -5.11 -4.25
CA HIS A 88 12.63 -5.32 -5.69
C HIS A 88 14.12 -5.45 -6.05
N ARG A 89 14.99 -4.61 -5.47
CA ARG A 89 16.42 -4.58 -5.81
C ARG A 89 17.21 -5.75 -5.24
N TYR A 90 17.01 -6.07 -3.97
CA TYR A 90 17.86 -6.99 -3.22
C TYR A 90 17.23 -8.37 -2.98
N PHE A 91 15.91 -8.48 -3.13
CA PHE A 91 15.15 -9.69 -2.86
C PHE A 91 14.32 -10.09 -4.09
N SER A 92 14.80 -9.82 -5.32
CA SER A 92 14.00 -10.02 -6.54
C SER A 92 13.54 -11.46 -6.77
N ASP A 93 14.39 -12.43 -6.45
CA ASP A 93 14.08 -13.85 -6.63
C ASP A 93 13.05 -14.33 -5.60
N TYR A 94 13.10 -13.71 -4.42
CA TYR A 94 12.16 -13.90 -3.34
C TYR A 94 10.81 -13.22 -3.62
N CYS A 95 10.82 -11.99 -4.13
CA CYS A 95 9.63 -11.28 -4.59
C CYS A 95 8.87 -12.11 -5.63
N GLY A 96 9.59 -12.85 -6.48
CA GLY A 96 8.95 -13.72 -7.46
C GLY A 96 8.16 -14.86 -6.85
N ALA A 97 8.73 -15.54 -5.86
CA ALA A 97 8.05 -16.60 -5.12
C ALA A 97 6.89 -16.05 -4.27
N VAL A 98 7.09 -14.91 -3.60
CA VAL A 98 6.07 -14.24 -2.80
C VAL A 98 4.88 -13.81 -3.65
N LEU A 99 5.12 -13.08 -4.74
CA LEU A 99 4.06 -12.62 -5.63
C LEU A 99 3.32 -13.79 -6.29
N GLN A 100 4.00 -14.91 -6.54
CA GLN A 100 3.33 -16.13 -7.02
C GLN A 100 2.48 -16.81 -5.93
N ASN A 101 2.98 -16.89 -4.69
CA ASN A 101 2.24 -17.44 -3.56
C ASN A 101 0.99 -16.61 -3.26
N VAL A 102 1.11 -15.29 -3.19
CA VAL A 102 -0.03 -14.37 -3.00
C VAL A 102 -1.08 -14.58 -4.09
N ARG A 103 -0.67 -14.69 -5.35
CA ARG A 103 -1.58 -14.95 -6.48
C ARG A 103 -2.24 -16.32 -6.42
N ARG A 104 -1.55 -17.34 -5.91
CA ARG A 104 -2.03 -18.73 -5.86
C ARG A 104 -2.94 -19.00 -4.66
N ASP A 105 -2.49 -18.58 -3.48
CA ASP A 105 -3.06 -18.98 -2.19
C ASP A 105 -4.03 -17.92 -1.65
N GLY A 106 -4.04 -16.72 -2.23
CA GLY A 106 -4.74 -15.56 -1.70
C GLY A 106 -4.00 -14.96 -0.49
N GLY A 107 -4.43 -13.78 -0.05
CA GLY A 107 -3.80 -13.01 1.03
C GLY A 107 -3.15 -11.73 0.54
N THR A 108 -2.55 -10.97 1.45
CA THR A 108 -1.92 -9.69 1.14
C THR A 108 -0.42 -9.86 0.89
N LEU A 109 0.19 -8.90 0.16
CA LEU A 109 1.65 -8.86 0.03
C LEU A 109 2.32 -8.76 1.40
N LEU A 110 1.72 -8.00 2.32
CA LEU A 110 2.19 -7.81 3.69
C LEU A 110 2.31 -9.14 4.46
N ASP A 111 1.28 -9.98 4.38
CA ASP A 111 1.27 -11.30 5.03
C ASP A 111 2.39 -12.19 4.49
N ALA A 112 2.60 -12.17 3.17
CA ALA A 112 3.60 -12.99 2.54
C ALA A 112 5.03 -12.50 2.83
N GLU A 113 5.26 -11.19 2.85
CA GLU A 113 6.52 -10.62 3.31
C GLU A 113 6.82 -11.03 4.76
N GLN A 114 5.85 -10.88 5.65
CA GLN A 114 6.00 -11.27 7.05
C GLN A 114 6.26 -12.78 7.19
N ALA A 115 5.56 -13.61 6.43
CA ALA A 115 5.64 -15.07 6.53
C ALA A 115 7.00 -15.64 6.11
N HIS A 116 7.67 -15.06 5.11
CA HIS A 116 8.98 -15.58 4.72
C HIS A 116 10.21 -14.66 4.82
N LEU A 117 10.06 -13.36 5.11
CA LEU A 117 11.18 -12.48 5.50
C LEU A 117 11.21 -12.17 7.00
N GLY A 118 10.08 -12.35 7.69
CA GLY A 118 9.93 -11.91 9.09
C GLY A 118 9.81 -10.39 9.24
N VAL A 119 9.83 -9.64 8.14
CA VAL A 119 9.70 -8.18 8.05
C VAL A 119 8.89 -7.81 6.80
N THR A 120 8.34 -6.60 6.77
CA THR A 120 7.53 -6.10 5.65
C THR A 120 8.19 -4.92 4.96
N HIS A 121 7.68 -4.53 3.77
CA HIS A 121 8.13 -3.32 3.08
C HIS A 121 7.97 -2.07 3.94
N ALA A 122 6.92 -1.98 4.77
CA ALA A 122 6.75 -0.88 5.72
C ALA A 122 7.91 -0.80 6.72
N HIS A 123 8.34 -1.93 7.30
CA HIS A 123 9.49 -1.98 8.20
C HIS A 123 10.81 -1.60 7.49
N ILE A 124 11.03 -2.16 6.30
CA ILE A 124 12.25 -1.91 5.50
C ILE A 124 12.31 -0.44 5.08
N GLY A 125 11.19 0.11 4.61
CA GLY A 125 11.08 1.51 4.20
C GLY A 125 11.32 2.46 5.37
N ALA A 126 10.76 2.19 6.55
CA ALA A 126 10.97 3.02 7.74
C ALA A 126 12.44 2.99 8.19
N GLN A 127 13.09 1.82 8.13
CA GLN A 127 14.52 1.70 8.42
C GLN A 127 15.37 2.50 7.42
N LEU A 128 15.05 2.43 6.12
CA LEU A 128 15.74 3.22 5.09
C LEU A 128 15.53 4.72 5.31
N ALA A 129 14.30 5.14 5.59
CA ALA A 129 13.98 6.54 5.83
C ALA A 129 14.69 7.10 7.07
N THR A 130 14.88 6.26 8.10
CA THR A 130 15.70 6.59 9.27
C THR A 130 17.16 6.83 8.89
N LEU A 131 17.74 5.95 8.07
CA LEU A 131 19.13 6.09 7.58
C LEU A 131 19.32 7.34 6.73
N TRP A 132 18.31 7.73 5.95
CA TRP A 132 18.31 8.96 5.15
C TRP A 132 17.91 10.21 5.93
N GLN A 133 17.70 10.09 7.25
CA GLN A 133 17.37 11.19 8.15
C GLN A 133 16.08 11.95 7.77
N PHE A 134 15.08 11.25 7.22
CA PHE A 134 13.76 11.84 7.06
C PHE A 134 13.12 12.19 8.41
N ALA A 135 12.27 13.21 8.41
CA ALA A 135 11.53 13.63 9.59
C ALA A 135 10.55 12.53 10.09
N GLU A 136 10.28 12.52 11.40
CA GLU A 136 9.52 11.46 12.10
C GLU A 136 8.10 11.26 11.52
N ASN A 137 7.51 12.31 10.94
CA ASN A 137 6.21 12.22 10.27
C ASN A 137 6.24 11.25 9.08
N TYR A 138 7.30 11.24 8.28
CA TYR A 138 7.44 10.33 7.14
C TYR A 138 7.72 8.90 7.60
N LEU A 139 8.56 8.71 8.63
CA LEU A 139 8.81 7.39 9.21
C LEU A 139 7.49 6.77 9.73
N SER A 140 6.68 7.57 10.41
CA SER A 140 5.37 7.14 10.93
C SER A 140 4.41 6.73 9.82
N VAL A 141 4.40 7.44 8.69
CA VAL A 141 3.58 7.07 7.52
C VAL A 141 4.06 5.76 6.93
N ILE A 142 5.35 5.64 6.62
CA ILE A 142 5.90 4.46 5.97
C ILE A 142 5.66 3.22 6.83
N LEU A 143 5.82 3.32 8.15
CA LEU A 143 5.64 2.18 9.04
C LEU A 143 4.17 1.77 9.22
N HIS A 144 3.23 2.73 9.23
CA HIS A 144 1.86 2.48 9.69
C HIS A 144 0.77 2.71 8.63
N HIS A 145 1.09 3.00 7.37
CA HIS A 145 0.07 3.25 6.34
C HIS A 145 -0.86 2.06 6.10
N HIS A 146 -0.44 0.81 6.34
CA HIS A 146 -1.32 -0.37 6.29
C HIS A 146 -2.19 -0.55 7.55
N GLN A 147 -1.76 0.00 8.69
CA GLN A 147 -2.41 -0.16 9.99
C GLN A 147 -2.41 1.18 10.74
N PRO A 148 -3.20 2.17 10.28
CA PRO A 148 -3.14 3.54 10.79
C PRO A 148 -3.48 3.64 12.29
N ALA A 149 -4.24 2.70 12.83
CA ALA A 149 -4.56 2.61 14.26
C ALA A 149 -3.32 2.40 15.16
N GLU A 150 -2.23 1.85 14.64
CA GLU A 150 -0.99 1.63 15.40
C GLU A 150 -0.12 2.89 15.54
N ALA A 151 -0.38 3.92 14.72
CA ALA A 151 0.41 5.14 14.72
C ALA A 151 0.20 5.93 16.02
N LYS A 152 1.29 6.18 16.76
CA LYS A 152 1.26 6.97 18.02
C LYS A 152 1.42 8.47 17.79
N LYS A 153 2.04 8.85 16.67
CA LYS A 153 2.28 10.25 16.28
C LYS A 153 1.82 10.45 14.84
N TYR A 154 1.58 11.70 14.46
CA TYR A 154 1.21 12.08 13.10
C TYR A 154 0.00 11.31 12.52
N GLN A 155 -0.91 10.86 13.39
CA GLN A 155 -2.04 9.99 13.04
C GLN A 155 -2.87 10.53 11.88
N ARG A 156 -3.10 11.84 11.80
CA ARG A 156 -3.84 12.46 10.69
C ARG A 156 -3.12 12.25 9.35
N LEU A 157 -1.79 12.41 9.31
CA LEU A 157 -1.03 12.18 8.09
C LEU A 157 -1.03 10.69 7.70
N VAL A 158 -0.87 9.80 8.68
CA VAL A 158 -0.93 8.34 8.44
C VAL A 158 -2.31 7.93 7.90
N CYS A 159 -3.39 8.40 8.54
CA CYS A 159 -4.77 8.14 8.08
C CYS A 159 -5.03 8.72 6.70
N LEU A 160 -4.51 9.92 6.40
CA LEU A 160 -4.64 10.53 5.08
C LEU A 160 -4.02 9.63 4.02
N ILE A 161 -2.76 9.21 4.22
CA ILE A 161 -2.06 8.36 3.26
C ILE A 161 -2.74 7.01 3.10
N HIS A 162 -3.18 6.39 4.20
CA HIS A 162 -3.94 5.15 4.15
C HIS A 162 -5.19 5.28 3.27
N VAL A 163 -6.01 6.31 3.49
CA VAL A 163 -7.21 6.55 2.67
C VAL A 163 -6.84 6.78 1.20
N THR A 164 -5.81 7.60 0.91
CA THR A 164 -5.45 7.88 -0.48
C THR A 164 -4.84 6.71 -1.21
N ASP A 165 -4.02 5.90 -0.54
CA ASP A 165 -3.45 4.68 -1.09
C ASP A 165 -4.58 3.72 -1.53
N VAL A 166 -5.50 3.43 -0.61
CA VAL A 166 -6.67 2.58 -0.88
C VAL A 166 -7.51 3.13 -2.04
N LEU A 167 -7.77 4.44 -2.07
CA LEU A 167 -8.55 5.05 -3.16
C LEU A 167 -7.82 5.02 -4.51
N CYS A 168 -6.51 5.24 -4.54
CA CYS A 168 -5.71 5.09 -5.77
C CYS A 168 -5.75 3.65 -6.28
N TRP A 169 -5.74 2.68 -5.37
CA TRP A 169 -5.87 1.27 -5.70
C TRP A 169 -7.27 0.92 -6.22
N GLU A 170 -8.32 1.39 -5.54
CA GLU A 170 -9.73 1.23 -5.93
C GLU A 170 -10.00 1.79 -7.34
N LEU A 171 -9.38 2.93 -7.66
CA LEU A 171 -9.50 3.63 -8.94
C LEU A 171 -8.51 3.12 -10.01
N GLU A 172 -7.80 2.03 -9.74
CA GLU A 172 -6.88 1.34 -10.67
C GLU A 172 -5.72 2.22 -11.17
N PHE A 173 -5.22 3.15 -10.34
CA PHE A 173 -4.11 4.03 -10.71
C PHE A 173 -2.75 3.48 -10.27
N GLY A 174 -2.11 2.75 -11.19
CA GLY A 174 -0.83 2.09 -10.93
C GLY A 174 -1.00 0.83 -10.07
N SER A 175 0.10 0.26 -9.60
CA SER A 175 0.08 -0.87 -8.67
C SER A 175 1.40 -1.01 -7.91
N GLY A 176 1.31 -1.21 -6.59
CA GLY A 176 2.42 -1.60 -5.73
C GLY A 176 2.76 -3.10 -5.76
N GLY A 177 2.11 -3.91 -6.62
CA GLY A 177 2.31 -5.36 -6.68
C GLY A 177 1.34 -6.18 -5.82
N ASP A 178 0.45 -5.52 -5.09
CA ASP A 178 -0.66 -6.15 -4.37
C ASP A 178 -1.65 -6.80 -5.34
N SER A 179 -2.49 -7.72 -4.85
CA SER A 179 -3.45 -8.48 -5.66
C SER A 179 -4.90 -8.28 -5.28
N GLU A 180 -5.17 -7.68 -4.12
CA GLU A 180 -6.52 -7.40 -3.63
C GLU A 180 -6.60 -5.93 -3.19
N VAL A 181 -7.74 -5.28 -3.44
CA VAL A 181 -8.01 -3.92 -2.96
C VAL A 181 -8.17 -3.99 -1.44
N PRO A 182 -7.34 -3.29 -0.64
CA PRO A 182 -7.53 -3.24 0.80
C PRO A 182 -8.83 -2.48 1.16
N GLU A 183 -9.43 -2.83 2.29
CA GLU A 183 -10.51 -2.01 2.87
C GLU A 183 -9.91 -0.79 3.58
N ILE A 184 -10.63 0.33 3.58
CA ILE A 184 -10.23 1.50 4.38
C ILE A 184 -10.46 1.19 5.86
N ASP A 185 -9.41 1.35 6.67
CA ASP A 185 -9.40 1.15 8.11
C ASP A 185 -10.41 2.09 8.80
N GLU A 186 -11.23 1.52 9.69
CA GLU A 186 -12.27 2.23 10.44
C GLU A 186 -11.69 3.40 11.26
N HIS A 187 -10.48 3.26 11.81
CA HIS A 187 -9.78 4.33 12.51
C HIS A 187 -9.53 5.54 11.61
N ALA A 188 -9.18 5.32 10.34
CA ALA A 188 -8.94 6.39 9.38
C ALA A 188 -10.24 7.07 8.96
N LEU A 189 -11.33 6.31 8.78
CA LEU A 189 -12.67 6.85 8.53
C LEU A 189 -13.14 7.73 9.69
N ASP A 190 -13.07 7.22 10.91
CA ASP A 190 -13.48 7.92 12.13
C ASP A 190 -12.65 9.18 12.36
N ARG A 191 -11.33 9.12 12.10
CA ARG A 191 -10.42 10.26 12.27
C ARG A 191 -10.85 11.49 11.49
N PHE A 192 -11.46 11.28 10.33
CA PHE A 192 -11.90 12.32 9.42
C PHE A 192 -13.41 12.49 9.38
N GLY A 193 -14.17 11.69 10.15
CA GLY A 193 -15.62 11.66 10.09
C GLY A 193 -16.15 11.31 8.69
N LEU A 194 -15.40 10.48 7.94
CA LEU A 194 -15.76 10.09 6.59
C LEU A 194 -16.93 9.11 6.61
N ARG A 195 -17.91 9.40 5.77
CA ARG A 195 -19.04 8.53 5.45
C ARG A 195 -19.09 8.33 3.94
N GLU A 196 -20.01 7.51 3.45
CA GLU A 196 -20.12 7.19 2.02
C GLU A 196 -20.07 8.43 1.12
N ARG A 197 -20.91 9.44 1.39
CA ARG A 197 -20.88 10.70 0.62
C ARG A 197 -19.51 11.37 0.69
N GLY A 198 -18.86 11.39 1.84
CA GLY A 198 -17.52 11.97 1.98
C GLY A 198 -16.49 11.22 1.13
N LEU A 199 -16.53 9.88 1.15
CA LEU A 199 -15.68 9.02 0.33
C LEU A 199 -15.90 9.26 -1.17
N ASP A 200 -17.15 9.43 -1.62
CA ASP A 200 -17.43 9.76 -3.02
C ASP A 200 -16.78 11.09 -3.44
N HIS A 201 -16.85 12.12 -2.59
CA HIS A 201 -16.15 13.38 -2.88
C HIS A 201 -14.63 13.25 -2.87
N LEU A 202 -14.08 12.34 -2.06
CA LEU A 202 -12.66 12.05 -2.07
C LEU A 202 -12.28 11.29 -3.35
N ARG A 203 -13.04 10.28 -3.77
CA ARG A 203 -12.82 9.54 -5.03
C ARG A 203 -12.73 10.47 -6.23
N GLU A 204 -13.67 11.39 -6.37
CA GLU A 204 -13.64 12.36 -7.47
C GLU A 204 -12.43 13.29 -7.39
N ALA A 205 -12.05 13.74 -6.19
CA ALA A 205 -10.87 14.58 -6.00
C ALA A 205 -9.55 13.82 -6.30
N VAL A 206 -9.45 12.56 -5.89
CA VAL A 206 -8.30 11.69 -6.18
C VAL A 206 -8.18 11.46 -7.69
N LYS A 207 -9.29 11.10 -8.34
CA LYS A 207 -9.33 10.83 -9.78
C LYS A 207 -8.93 12.03 -10.62
N ALA A 208 -9.32 13.23 -10.21
CA ALA A 208 -8.97 14.49 -10.89
C ALA A 208 -7.45 14.74 -10.94
N GLU A 209 -6.66 14.14 -10.04
CA GLU A 209 -5.20 14.33 -9.99
C GLU A 209 -4.40 13.34 -10.83
N PHE A 210 -5.05 12.34 -11.44
CA PHE A 210 -4.35 11.30 -12.20
C PHE A 210 -3.63 11.84 -13.43
N GLU A 211 -4.23 12.80 -14.14
CA GLU A 211 -3.59 13.46 -15.28
C GLU A 211 -2.35 14.25 -14.83
N ASN A 212 -2.42 14.95 -13.69
CA ASN A 212 -1.27 15.68 -13.15
C ASN A 212 -0.11 14.74 -12.79
N ALA A 213 -0.42 13.59 -12.18
CA ALA A 213 0.57 12.57 -11.86
C ALA A 213 1.22 11.97 -13.10
N GLU A 214 0.45 11.69 -14.16
CA GLU A 214 0.99 11.18 -15.43
C GLU A 214 1.87 12.22 -16.14
N LEU A 215 1.44 13.48 -16.19
CA LEU A 215 2.24 14.58 -16.75
C LEU A 215 3.56 14.76 -15.98
N PHE A 216 3.52 14.67 -14.65
CA PHE A 216 4.72 14.75 -13.82
C PHE A 216 5.69 13.60 -14.12
N LEU A 217 5.19 12.36 -14.21
CA LEU A 217 6.00 11.19 -14.56
C LEU A 217 6.62 11.30 -15.96
N ALA A 218 5.85 11.79 -16.93
CA ALA A 218 6.34 12.03 -18.29
C ALA A 218 7.47 13.07 -18.30
N ALA A 219 7.37 14.12 -17.48
CA ALA A 219 8.41 15.15 -17.37
C ALA A 219 9.71 14.64 -16.73
N LEU A 220 9.63 13.66 -15.81
CA LEU A 220 10.81 13.03 -15.19
C LEU A 220 11.50 11.99 -16.10
N SER A 221 10.84 11.58 -17.17
CA SER A 221 11.33 10.53 -18.07
C SER A 221 12.09 11.09 -19.30
N ASN A 222 12.20 12.42 -19.40
CA ASN A 222 12.95 13.15 -20.43
C ASN A 222 14.27 13.71 -19.87
#